data_AF-A0A7Y6YD13-F1
#
_entry.id   AF-A0A7Y6YD13-F1
#
_cell.length_a   1.000
_cell.length_b   1.000
_cell.length_c   1.000
_cell.angle_alpha   90.00
_cell.angle_beta   90.00
_cell.angle_gamma   90.00
#
_symmetry.space_group_name_H-M   'P 1'
#
loop_
_entity.id
_entity.type
_entity.pdbx_description
1 polymer ?
#
loop_
_entity_poly.entity_id
_entity_poly.type
_entity_poly.pdbx_seq_one_letter_code
_entity_poly.pdbx_strand_id
1 'polypeptide(L)'
;MFRVIGISAALLLLSGCLSMVSKYDRQQAPDLYSALDSAPQGTAGQIDSTTGFVILGTRASSTLLCRTVLIHNAEGDGKRDYCKIRGGEWK
;
A
#
# COMPACT_ATOMS: atom_id res chain seq x y z
N MET A 1 18.20 37.65 -39.04
CA MET A 1 16.78 37.27 -38.99
C MET A 1 16.69 35.83 -38.48
N PHE A 2 15.94 35.67 -37.38
CA PHE A 2 15.32 34.48 -36.78
C PHE A 2 16.07 33.14 -36.63
N ARG A 3 16.10 32.71 -35.37
CA ARG A 3 16.59 31.45 -34.77
C ARG A 3 15.65 30.27 -35.12
N VAL A 4 15.92 29.13 -34.45
CA VAL A 4 15.09 27.94 -34.19
C VAL A 4 15.15 26.87 -35.32
N ILE A 5 15.33 25.56 -35.08
CA ILE A 5 15.04 24.70 -33.92
C ILE A 5 16.00 23.49 -33.94
N GLY A 6 16.80 23.31 -32.89
CA GLY A 6 17.40 22.01 -32.58
C GLY A 6 16.31 21.10 -32.05
N ILE A 7 16.02 20.01 -32.76
CA ILE A 7 15.03 19.02 -32.32
C ILE A 7 15.80 17.97 -31.51
N SER A 8 15.91 18.23 -30.22
CA SER A 8 16.35 17.28 -29.20
C SER A 8 15.35 16.12 -29.13
N ALA A 9 15.67 15.00 -29.77
CA ALA A 9 14.94 13.73 -29.67
C ALA A 9 15.23 13.02 -28.32
N ALA A 10 14.91 13.69 -27.22
CA ALA A 10 15.09 13.17 -25.85
C ALA A 10 13.85 13.42 -24.99
N LEU A 11 12.68 12.97 -25.45
CA LEU A 11 11.46 12.90 -24.64
C LEU A 11 10.73 11.58 -24.91
N LEU A 12 11.28 10.49 -24.37
CA LEU A 12 10.55 9.25 -24.06
C LEU A 12 10.83 8.90 -22.59
N LEU A 13 10.54 9.85 -21.72
CA LEU A 13 10.28 9.64 -20.30
C LEU A 13 8.76 9.72 -20.13
N LEU A 14 8.22 8.96 -19.18
CA LEU A 14 6.79 8.81 -18.82
C LEU A 14 6.15 7.60 -19.54
N SER A 15 5.84 6.48 -18.90
CA SER A 15 5.14 6.39 -17.61
C SER A 15 5.42 5.03 -16.96
N GLY A 16 6.27 5.01 -15.94
CA GLY A 16 6.17 3.93 -14.97
C GLY A 16 4.86 4.11 -14.22
N CYS A 17 3.89 3.22 -14.41
CA CYS A 17 2.72 3.13 -13.54
C CYS A 17 3.21 2.81 -12.12
N LEU A 18 3.51 3.85 -11.35
CA LEU A 18 3.50 3.74 -9.90
C LEU A 18 2.04 3.53 -9.52
N SER A 19 1.60 2.26 -9.48
CA SER A 19 0.30 1.89 -8.93
C SER A 19 0.27 2.35 -7.48
N MET A 20 -0.27 3.55 -7.28
CA MET A 20 -0.32 4.26 -6.02
C MET A 20 -1.47 3.69 -5.19
N VAL A 21 -1.40 2.39 -4.87
CA VAL A 21 -2.41 1.71 -4.06
C VAL A 21 -2.55 2.43 -2.72
N SER A 22 -3.77 2.83 -2.38
CA SER A 22 -4.04 3.65 -1.20
C SER A 22 -3.57 2.96 0.08
N LYS A 23 -2.98 3.75 0.98
CA LYS A 23 -2.90 3.37 2.41
C LYS A 23 -4.23 3.77 3.05
N TYR A 24 -4.79 2.87 3.83
CA TYR A 24 -6.03 3.12 4.57
C TYR A 24 -5.70 3.43 6.02
N ASP A 25 -6.46 4.33 6.63
CA ASP A 25 -6.44 4.54 8.07
C ASP A 25 -7.49 3.67 8.80
N ARG A 26 -7.48 3.71 10.14
CA ARG A 26 -8.40 2.92 10.98
C ARG A 26 -9.87 3.33 10.80
N GLN A 27 -10.14 4.59 10.46
CA GLN A 27 -11.50 5.08 10.26
C GLN A 27 -12.07 4.58 8.92
N GLN A 28 -11.22 4.51 7.90
CA GLN A 28 -11.57 4.01 6.57
C GLN A 28 -11.66 2.48 6.52
N ALA A 29 -10.78 1.78 7.25
CA ALA A 29 -10.67 0.32 7.20
C ALA A 29 -10.62 -0.30 8.62
N PRO A 30 -11.71 -0.20 9.41
CA PRO A 30 -11.72 -0.69 10.79
C PRO A 30 -11.44 -2.20 10.88
N ASP A 31 -11.94 -2.99 9.93
CA ASP A 31 -11.75 -4.44 9.89
C ASP A 31 -10.30 -4.83 9.54
N LEU A 32 -9.66 -4.08 8.63
CA LEU A 32 -8.24 -4.25 8.35
C LEU A 32 -7.41 -4.01 9.62
N TYR A 33 -7.70 -2.94 10.35
CA TYR A 33 -6.96 -2.59 11.56
C TYR A 33 -7.22 -3.59 12.70
N SER A 34 -8.44 -4.09 12.84
CA SER A 34 -8.76 -5.20 13.75
C SER A 34 -7.97 -6.46 13.41
N ALA A 35 -7.85 -6.78 12.12
CA ALA A 35 -7.07 -7.92 11.65
C ALA A 35 -5.57 -7.70 11.87
N LEU A 36 -5.04 -6.49 11.66
CA LEU A 36 -3.66 -6.13 11.99
C LEU A 36 -3.37 -6.38 13.48
N ASP A 37 -4.31 -6.06 14.37
CA ASP A 37 -4.14 -6.18 15.81
C ASP A 37 -4.08 -7.64 16.31
N SER A 38 -4.86 -8.56 15.73
CA SER A 38 -5.02 -9.91 16.32
C SER A 38 -5.06 -11.09 15.35
N ALA A 39 -5.35 -10.87 14.07
CA ALA A 39 -5.59 -11.99 13.15
C ALA A 39 -4.28 -12.67 12.71
N PRO A 40 -4.28 -13.97 12.38
CA PRO A 40 -3.09 -14.67 11.87
C PRO A 40 -2.69 -14.21 10.45
N GLN A 41 -1.56 -14.73 9.95
CA GLN A 41 -1.19 -14.58 8.54
C GLN A 41 -2.15 -15.40 7.66
N GLY A 42 -2.43 -14.91 6.46
CA GLY A 42 -3.42 -15.48 5.53
C GLY A 42 -4.84 -14.97 5.76
N THR A 43 -5.12 -14.23 6.83
CA THR A 43 -6.44 -13.63 7.04
C THR A 43 -6.78 -12.67 5.91
N ALA A 44 -7.92 -12.90 5.28
CA ALA A 44 -8.51 -12.05 4.27
C ALA A 44 -9.75 -11.34 4.81
N GLY A 45 -10.04 -10.15 4.27
CA GLY A 45 -11.22 -9.38 4.59
C GLY A 45 -11.55 -8.37 3.51
N GLN A 46 -12.57 -7.57 3.75
CA GLN A 46 -12.98 -6.47 2.87
C GLN A 46 -12.75 -5.13 3.59
N ILE A 47 -12.37 -4.11 2.84
CA ILE A 47 -12.32 -2.71 3.30
C ILE A 47 -13.62 -2.03 2.92
N ASP A 48 -14.06 -2.23 1.67
CA ASP A 48 -15.31 -1.74 1.12
C ASP A 48 -15.89 -2.79 0.13
N SER A 49 -16.93 -2.46 -0.62
CA SER A 49 -17.58 -3.39 -1.56
C SER A 49 -16.71 -3.82 -2.76
N THR A 50 -15.60 -3.13 -3.00
CA THR A 50 -14.72 -3.28 -4.18
C THR A 50 -13.25 -3.51 -3.83
N THR A 51 -12.88 -3.29 -2.57
CA THR A 51 -11.51 -3.41 -2.07
C THR A 51 -11.44 -4.48 -1.00
N GLY A 52 -10.59 -5.49 -1.21
CA GLY A 52 -10.25 -6.47 -0.19
C GLY A 52 -8.81 -6.40 0.27
N PHE A 53 -8.52 -7.13 1.34
CA PHE A 53 -7.18 -7.25 1.89
C PHE A 53 -6.84 -8.69 2.26
N VAL A 54 -5.54 -9.01 2.29
CA VAL A 54 -4.98 -10.26 2.84
C VAL A 54 -3.72 -9.95 3.62
N ILE A 55 -3.60 -10.43 4.86
CA ILE A 55 -2.37 -10.28 5.61
C ILE A 55 -1.37 -11.34 5.16
N LEU A 56 -0.32 -10.92 4.45
CA LEU A 56 0.68 -11.80 3.88
C LEU A 56 1.75 -12.24 4.87
N GLY A 57 2.08 -11.40 5.85
CA GLY A 57 3.23 -11.67 6.70
C GLY A 57 3.38 -10.72 7.87
N THR A 58 4.21 -11.13 8.82
CA THR A 58 4.58 -10.33 9.99
C THR A 58 6.09 -10.30 10.13
N ARG A 59 6.66 -9.11 10.29
CA ARG A 59 8.06 -8.88 10.63
C ARG A 59 8.12 -8.16 11.96
N ALA A 60 8.77 -8.75 12.96
CA ALA A 60 8.93 -8.16 14.27
C ALA A 60 10.42 -7.91 14.57
N SER A 61 10.72 -6.77 15.18
CA SER A 61 12.01 -6.43 15.76
C SER A 61 11.85 -6.10 17.25
N SER A 62 12.93 -5.71 17.92
CA SER A 62 12.88 -5.25 19.32
C SER A 62 12.01 -4.00 19.52
N THR A 63 11.79 -3.21 18.47
CA THR A 63 11.12 -1.90 18.54
C THR A 63 9.87 -1.79 17.68
N LEU A 64 9.78 -2.56 16.59
CA LEU A 64 8.71 -2.46 15.60
C LEU A 64 8.05 -3.81 15.32
N LEU A 65 6.73 -3.76 15.15
CA LEU A 65 5.94 -4.83 14.57
C LEU A 65 5.38 -4.31 13.25
N CYS A 66 5.75 -4.95 12.14
CA CYS A 66 5.26 -4.64 10.81
C CYS A 66 4.47 -5.82 10.25
N ARG A 67 3.36 -5.54 9.58
CA ARG A 67 2.58 -6.54 8.85
C ARG A 67 2.46 -6.13 7.40
N THR A 68 2.78 -7.08 6.52
CA THR A 68 2.63 -6.90 5.07
C THR A 68 1.22 -7.33 4.70
N VAL A 69 0.50 -6.45 4.01
CA VAL A 69 -0.88 -6.63 3.60
C VAL A 69 -0.95 -6.49 2.08
N LEU A 70 -1.59 -7.44 1.41
CA LEU A 70 -2.01 -7.29 0.03
C LEU A 70 -3.37 -6.61 0.02
N ILE A 71 -3.49 -5.49 -0.70
CA ILE A 71 -4.76 -4.84 -1.02
C ILE A 71 -5.08 -5.20 -2.47
N HIS A 72 -6.30 -5.64 -2.74
CA HIS A 72 -6.76 -5.96 -4.08
C HIS A 72 -8.05 -5.19 -4.37
N ASN A 73 -8.09 -4.49 -5.50
CA ASN A 73 -9.28 -3.77 -5.97
C ASN A 73 -9.34 -3.78 -7.51
N ALA A 74 -10.31 -3.07 -8.09
CA ALA A 74 -10.47 -2.99 -9.54
C ALA A 74 -9.27 -2.37 -10.29
N GLU A 75 -8.43 -1.60 -9.60
CA GLU A 75 -7.21 -1.00 -10.16
C GLU A 75 -6.01 -1.97 -10.10
N GLY A 76 -6.13 -3.04 -9.31
CA GLY A 76 -5.17 -4.13 -9.21
C GLY A 76 -4.72 -4.42 -7.77
N ASP A 77 -3.62 -5.14 -7.68
CA ASP A 77 -3.06 -5.62 -6.41
C ASP A 77 -1.89 -4.74 -5.95
N GLY A 78 -1.86 -4.39 -4.67
CA GLY A 78 -0.78 -3.63 -4.05
C GLY A 78 -0.40 -4.14 -2.66
N LYS A 79 0.90 -4.38 -2.45
CA LYS A 79 1.42 -4.72 -1.14
C LYS A 79 1.70 -3.45 -0.33
N ARG A 80 1.29 -3.44 0.94
CA ARG A 80 1.49 -2.35 1.90
C ARG A 80 1.99 -2.90 3.22
N ASP A 81 3.01 -2.24 3.77
CA ASP A 81 3.47 -2.52 5.12
C ASP A 81 2.81 -1.54 6.09
N TYR A 82 2.17 -2.11 7.11
CA TYR A 82 1.63 -1.40 8.26
C TYR A 82 2.53 -1.69 9.46
N CYS A 83 3.12 -0.67 10.06
CA CYS A 83 4.06 -0.83 11.17
C CYS A 83 3.57 -0.08 12.41
N LYS A 84 3.79 -0.67 13.58
CA LYS A 84 3.62 0.00 14.88
C LYS A 84 4.80 -0.27 15.80
N ILE A 85 5.06 0.68 16.69
CA ILE A 85 5.87 0.42 17.89
C ILE A 85 5.04 -0.42 18.88
N ARG A 86 5.71 -1.10 19.82
CA ARG A 86 5.00 -1.81 20.90
C ARG A 86 4.11 -0.82 21.68
N GLY A 87 2.80 -1.05 21.66
CA GLY A 87 1.80 -0.19 22.31
C GLY A 87 1.39 1.06 21.52
N GLY A 88 1.91 1.28 20.31
CA GLY A 88 1.52 2.38 19.43
C GLY A 88 0.46 2.00 18.39
N GLU A 89 0.05 2.98 17.58
CA GLU A 89 -0.87 2.78 16.46
C GLU A 89 -0.16 2.31 15.18
N TRP A 90 -0.89 1.59 14.33
CA TRP A 90 -0.43 1.15 13.01
C TRP A 90 -0.39 2.32 12.00
N LYS A 91 0.69 2.38 11.23
CA LYS A 91 0.93 3.39 10.18
C LYS A 91 1.50 2.78 8.90
#